data_AF-A0A6G0Y6Z9-F1
#
_entry.id   AF-A0A6G0Y6Z9-F1
#
_cell.length_a   1.000
_cell.length_b   1.000
_cell.length_c   1.000
_cell.angle_alpha   90.00
_cell.angle_beta   90.00
_cell.angle_gamma   90.00
#
_symmetry.space_group_name_H-M   'P 1'
#
loop_
_entity.id
_entity.type
_entity.pdbx_description
1 polymer ?
#
loop_
_entity_poly.entity_id
_entity_poly.type
_entity_poly.pdbx_seq_one_letter_code
_entity_poly.pdbx_strand_id
1 'polypeptide(L)'
;MKMNAAVEQDVWKSKYLLMQHEWRCQQNTIGRLEIQTMKLQSQLKQQSQFCTKTGYILGYCLWKASQIPDVINIILIKEKILELSEIMSGVLTSFNDTYQPKIPITDTEETRFVLSIIGLVANLSTVDAGRRFFSQTNSGKNVIRLIICILIRIPSPSANQLKKISYSALYNVSNYTVKISSQIINAELITVINNDIKDVNDTRIEPDLRFFALKLLQSLIRNVCNKAAYEILLNNVSIKIF
;
A
#
# COMPACT_ATOMS: atom_id res chain seq x y z
N MET A 1 54.82 -33.70 -46.92
CA MET A 1 54.80 -32.52 -46.03
C MET A 1 53.88 -31.40 -46.51
N LYS A 2 53.95 -30.92 -47.77
CA LYS A 2 53.05 -29.85 -48.29
C LYS A 2 51.55 -30.21 -48.32
N MET A 3 51.20 -31.48 -48.51
CA MET A 3 49.81 -31.93 -48.58
C MET A 3 49.07 -31.88 -47.23
N ASN A 4 49.79 -32.03 -46.10
CA ASN A 4 49.20 -31.92 -44.75
C ASN A 4 48.86 -30.47 -44.38
N ALA A 5 49.72 -29.52 -44.74
CA ALA A 5 49.50 -28.10 -44.43
C ALA A 5 48.28 -27.51 -45.17
N ALA A 6 48.02 -27.95 -46.40
CA ALA A 6 46.84 -27.54 -47.16
C ALA A 6 45.53 -28.07 -46.54
N VAL A 7 45.54 -29.34 -46.11
CA VAL A 7 44.39 -29.97 -45.43
C VAL A 7 44.12 -29.28 -44.08
N GLU A 8 45.16 -28.99 -43.29
CA GLU A 8 45.00 -28.24 -42.03
C GLU A 8 44.45 -26.83 -42.26
N GLN A 9 44.93 -26.13 -43.29
CA GLN A 9 44.45 -24.79 -43.63
C GLN A 9 42.95 -24.79 -44.00
N ASP A 10 42.48 -25.79 -44.74
CA ASP A 10 41.07 -25.89 -45.12
C ASP A 10 40.16 -26.31 -43.95
N VAL A 11 40.67 -27.11 -43.01
CA VAL A 11 39.99 -27.40 -41.74
C VAL A 11 39.80 -26.12 -40.91
N TRP A 12 40.84 -25.29 -40.79
CA TRP A 12 40.75 -24.03 -40.04
C TRP A 12 39.80 -23.01 -40.69
N LYS A 13 39.82 -22.88 -42.03
CA LYS A 13 38.84 -22.06 -42.75
C LYS A 13 37.41 -22.54 -42.48
N SER A 14 37.18 -23.84 -42.52
CA SER A 14 35.86 -24.42 -42.27
C SER A 14 35.36 -24.14 -40.84
N LYS A 15 36.24 -24.29 -39.84
CA LYS A 15 35.94 -23.94 -38.44
C LYS A 15 35.63 -22.45 -38.28
N TYR A 16 36.40 -21.58 -38.93
CA TYR A 16 36.18 -20.14 -38.87
C TYR A 16 34.83 -19.73 -39.47
N LEU A 17 34.47 -20.29 -40.63
CA LEU A 17 33.17 -20.04 -41.27
C LEU A 17 32.01 -20.54 -40.41
N LEU A 18 32.13 -21.72 -39.80
CA LEU A 18 31.13 -22.23 -38.86
C LEU A 18 30.96 -21.28 -37.67
N MET A 19 32.07 -20.83 -37.07
CA MET A 19 32.03 -19.92 -35.92
C MET A 19 31.42 -18.56 -36.28
N GLN A 20 31.72 -18.02 -37.47
CA GLN A 20 31.05 -16.81 -37.97
C GLN A 20 29.55 -17.00 -38.17
N HIS A 21 29.14 -18.14 -38.71
CA HIS A 21 27.73 -18.47 -38.88
C HIS A 21 27.02 -18.60 -37.53
N GLU A 22 27.60 -19.35 -36.59
CA GLU A 22 27.07 -19.48 -35.22
C GLU A 22 26.97 -18.13 -34.52
N TRP A 23 27.99 -17.29 -34.62
CA TRP A 23 27.96 -15.93 -34.07
C TRP A 23 26.84 -15.10 -34.67
N ARG A 24 26.63 -15.16 -35.99
CA ARG A 24 25.52 -14.46 -36.66
C ARG A 24 24.16 -15.00 -36.22
N CYS A 25 24.02 -16.31 -36.06
CA CYS A 25 22.82 -16.94 -35.51
C CYS A 25 22.54 -16.49 -34.06
N GLN A 26 23.58 -16.37 -33.23
CA GLN A 26 23.46 -15.84 -31.87
C GLN A 26 23.03 -14.38 -31.86
N GLN A 27 23.65 -13.52 -32.68
CA GLN A 27 23.26 -12.11 -32.79
C GLN A 27 21.79 -11.94 -33.22
N ASN A 28 21.33 -12.72 -34.20
CA ASN A 28 19.93 -12.73 -34.58
C ASN A 28 19.00 -13.18 -33.45
N THR A 29 19.45 -14.13 -32.62
CA THR A 29 18.67 -14.62 -31.48
C THR A 29 18.59 -13.57 -30.37
N ILE A 30 19.72 -12.93 -30.05
CA ILE A 30 19.78 -11.81 -29.10
C ILE A 30 18.84 -10.69 -29.55
N GLY A 31 18.93 -10.25 -30.81
CA GLY A 31 18.05 -9.21 -31.34
C GLY A 31 16.56 -9.57 -31.26
N ARG A 32 16.18 -10.83 -31.51
CA ARG A 32 14.79 -11.28 -31.33
C ARG A 32 14.34 -11.22 -29.87
N LEU A 33 15.20 -11.64 -28.93
CA LEU A 33 14.91 -11.62 -27.50
C LEU A 33 14.79 -10.19 -26.96
N GLU A 34 15.62 -9.26 -27.45
CA GLU A 34 15.53 -7.83 -27.12
C GLU A 34 14.19 -7.24 -27.56
N ILE A 35 13.77 -7.50 -28.81
CA ILE A 35 12.47 -7.04 -29.33
C ILE A 35 11.32 -7.63 -28.50
N GLN A 36 11.37 -8.92 -28.16
CA GLN A 36 10.35 -9.57 -27.33
C GLN A 36 10.30 -8.94 -25.92
N THR A 37 11.47 -8.67 -25.32
CA THR A 37 11.57 -8.05 -24.00
C THR A 37 10.97 -6.64 -24.01
N MET A 38 11.31 -5.82 -25.01
CA MET A 38 10.73 -4.48 -25.17
C MET A 38 9.21 -4.53 -25.34
N LYS A 39 8.70 -5.50 -26.13
CA LYS A 39 7.26 -5.68 -26.32
C LYS A 39 6.56 -6.07 -25.03
N LEU A 40 7.10 -7.02 -24.27
CA LEU A 40 6.54 -7.46 -22.99
C LEU A 40 6.57 -6.35 -21.95
N GLN A 41 7.65 -5.57 -21.87
CA GLN A 41 7.75 -4.40 -20.99
C GLN A 41 6.69 -3.35 -21.33
N SER A 42 6.48 -3.08 -22.62
CA SER A 42 5.45 -2.15 -23.08
C SER A 42 4.04 -2.64 -22.71
N GLN A 43 3.73 -3.91 -22.96
CA GLN A 43 2.45 -4.51 -22.60
C GLN A 43 2.21 -4.49 -21.08
N LEU A 44 3.21 -4.83 -20.28
CA LEU A 44 3.12 -4.80 -18.82
C LEU A 44 2.84 -3.37 -18.31
N LYS A 45 3.51 -2.36 -18.88
CA LYS A 45 3.27 -0.95 -18.55
C LYS A 45 1.83 -0.54 -18.88
N GLN A 46 1.32 -0.90 -20.05
CA GLN A 46 -0.05 -0.60 -20.46
C GLN A 46 -1.08 -1.29 -19.55
N GLN A 47 -0.84 -2.56 -19.20
CA GLN A 47 -1.72 -3.31 -18.32
C GLN A 47 -1.71 -2.72 -16.90
N SER A 48 -0.54 -2.34 -16.39
CA SER A 48 -0.42 -1.67 -15.08
C SER A 48 -1.21 -0.36 -15.06
N GLN A 49 -1.08 0.49 -16.08
CA GLN A 49 -1.83 1.74 -16.18
C GLN A 49 -3.35 1.49 -16.26
N PHE A 50 -3.78 0.51 -17.06
CA PHE A 50 -5.19 0.14 -17.16
C PHE A 50 -5.75 -0.37 -15.83
N CYS A 51 -5.01 -1.23 -15.13
CA CYS A 51 -5.40 -1.77 -13.82
C CYS A 51 -5.47 -0.67 -12.77
N THR A 52 -4.49 0.24 -12.70
CA THR A 52 -4.51 1.38 -11.77
C THR A 52 -5.72 2.28 -12.03
N LYS A 53 -5.97 2.67 -13.28
CA LYS A 53 -7.09 3.54 -13.65
C LYS A 53 -8.44 2.90 -13.35
N THR A 54 -8.61 1.64 -13.76
CA THR A 54 -9.85 0.88 -13.50
C THR A 54 -10.07 0.68 -12.01
N GLY A 55 -9.02 0.29 -11.28
CA GLY A 55 -9.04 0.09 -9.83
C GLY A 55 -9.40 1.37 -9.09
N TYR A 56 -8.80 2.51 -9.44
CA TYR A 56 -9.14 3.80 -8.87
C TYR A 56 -10.61 4.17 -9.09
N ILE A 57 -11.13 4.07 -10.33
CA ILE A 57 -12.50 4.45 -10.65
C ILE A 57 -13.50 3.55 -9.91
N LEU A 58 -13.33 2.23 -9.99
CA LEU A 58 -14.24 1.29 -9.32
C LEU A 58 -14.14 1.38 -7.80
N GLY A 59 -12.92 1.50 -7.27
CA GLY A 59 -12.67 1.70 -5.84
C GLY A 59 -13.31 2.99 -5.34
N TYR A 60 -13.22 4.08 -6.09
CA TYR A 60 -13.87 5.34 -5.76
C TYR A 60 -15.40 5.20 -5.73
N CYS A 61 -16.00 4.58 -6.76
CA CYS A 61 -17.43 4.30 -6.80
C CYS A 61 -17.88 3.45 -5.60
N LEU A 62 -17.14 2.39 -5.26
CA LEU A 62 -17.46 1.52 -4.13
C LEU A 62 -17.30 2.25 -2.78
N TRP A 63 -16.28 3.09 -2.65
CA TRP A 63 -16.11 3.96 -1.49
C TRP A 63 -17.30 4.92 -1.34
N LYS A 64 -17.74 5.58 -2.42
CA LYS A 64 -18.89 6.49 -2.35
C LYS A 64 -20.20 5.75 -2.10
N ALA A 65 -20.43 4.61 -2.75
CA ALA A 65 -21.64 3.81 -2.55
C ALA A 65 -21.74 3.26 -1.12
N SER A 66 -20.62 2.87 -0.51
CA SER A 66 -20.58 2.37 0.88
C SER A 66 -20.85 3.44 1.94
N GLN A 67 -21.19 4.68 1.57
CA GLN A 67 -21.77 5.64 2.51
C GLN A 67 -23.24 5.29 2.85
N ILE A 68 -23.88 4.45 2.03
CA ILE A 68 -25.24 3.96 2.24
C ILE A 68 -25.17 2.68 3.10
N PRO A 69 -25.86 2.62 4.26
CA PRO A 69 -25.80 1.46 5.16
C PRO A 69 -26.16 0.12 4.50
N ASP A 70 -27.15 0.10 3.61
CA ASP A 70 -27.56 -1.13 2.91
C ASP A 70 -26.45 -1.67 1.99
N VAL A 71 -25.67 -0.78 1.37
CA VAL A 71 -24.51 -1.17 0.56
C VAL A 71 -23.43 -1.80 1.45
N ILE A 72 -23.19 -1.26 2.64
CA ILE A 72 -22.27 -1.86 3.62
C ILE A 72 -22.71 -3.30 3.95
N ASN A 73 -24.00 -3.52 4.21
CA ASN A 73 -24.53 -4.84 4.55
C ASN A 73 -24.34 -5.85 3.39
N ILE A 74 -24.53 -5.41 2.14
CA ILE A 74 -24.28 -6.24 0.95
C ILE A 74 -22.79 -6.60 0.83
N ILE A 75 -21.89 -5.64 1.05
CA ILE A 75 -20.44 -5.88 0.95
C ILE A 75 -19.95 -6.84 2.04
N LEU A 76 -20.52 -6.75 3.24
CA LEU A 76 -20.10 -7.55 4.41
C LEU A 76 -20.58 -9.00 4.40
N ILE A 77 -21.25 -9.46 3.33
CA ILE A 77 -21.51 -10.88 3.12
C ILE A 77 -20.17 -11.64 3.09
N LYS A 78 -20.06 -12.67 3.93
CA LYS A 78 -18.79 -13.30 4.34
C LYS A 78 -17.83 -13.62 3.18
N GLU A 79 -18.33 -14.21 2.10
CA GLU A 79 -17.50 -14.58 0.94
C GLU A 79 -16.98 -13.34 0.20
N LYS A 80 -17.84 -12.32 0.02
CA LYS A 80 -17.50 -11.11 -0.73
C LYS A 80 -16.52 -10.21 0.00
N ILE A 81 -16.64 -10.08 1.32
CA ILE A 81 -15.68 -9.31 2.09
C ILE A 81 -14.29 -9.97 2.13
N LEU A 82 -14.22 -11.30 2.06
CA LEU A 82 -12.93 -12.01 1.99
C LEU A 82 -12.23 -11.75 0.65
N GLU A 83 -12.89 -12.00 -0.47
CA GLU A 83 -12.37 -11.69 -1.82
C GLU A 83 -11.95 -10.21 -1.94
N LEU A 84 -12.79 -9.31 -1.45
CA LEU A 84 -12.50 -7.88 -1.45
C LEU A 84 -11.28 -7.55 -0.57
N SER A 85 -11.14 -8.19 0.60
CA SER A 85 -9.99 -7.96 1.49
C SER A 85 -8.65 -8.44 0.92
N GLU A 86 -8.67 -9.44 0.04
CA GLU A 86 -7.48 -9.89 -0.70
C GLU A 86 -7.06 -8.81 -1.71
N ILE A 87 -8.01 -8.24 -2.44
CA ILE A 87 -7.77 -7.10 -3.34
C ILE A 87 -7.24 -5.90 -2.56
N MET A 88 -7.89 -5.55 -1.44
CA MET A 88 -7.43 -4.46 -0.56
C MET A 88 -5.98 -4.72 -0.10
N SER A 89 -5.68 -5.92 0.37
CA SER A 89 -4.33 -6.28 0.82
C SER A 89 -3.30 -6.19 -0.31
N GLY A 90 -3.63 -6.69 -1.51
CA GLY A 90 -2.74 -6.63 -2.66
C GLY A 90 -2.41 -5.21 -3.09
N VAL A 91 -3.42 -4.34 -3.16
CA VAL A 91 -3.25 -2.92 -3.51
C VAL A 91 -2.41 -2.18 -2.46
N LEU A 92 -2.73 -2.34 -1.18
CA LEU A 92 -1.99 -1.68 -0.10
C LEU A 92 -0.56 -2.21 0.05
N THR A 93 -0.33 -3.50 -0.23
CA THR A 93 1.02 -4.10 -0.24
C THR A 93 1.84 -3.53 -1.39
N SER A 94 1.31 -3.58 -2.61
CA SER A 94 1.99 -3.03 -3.79
C SER A 94 2.34 -1.55 -3.63
N PHE A 95 1.45 -0.76 -3.04
CA PHE A 95 1.72 0.64 -2.74
C PHE A 95 2.83 0.82 -1.69
N ASN A 96 2.78 0.06 -0.59
CA ASN A 96 3.82 0.08 0.44
C ASN A 96 5.19 -0.34 -0.09
N ASP A 97 5.25 -1.28 -1.04
CA ASP A 97 6.50 -1.76 -1.63
C ASP A 97 7.07 -0.75 -2.63
N THR A 98 6.20 -0.07 -3.38
CA THR A 98 6.57 0.95 -4.36
C THR A 98 7.16 2.21 -3.70
N TYR A 99 6.58 2.65 -2.58
CA TYR A 99 6.93 3.92 -1.94
C TYR A 99 7.72 3.74 -0.63
N GLN A 100 8.90 3.11 -0.74
CA GLN A 100 9.86 2.96 0.35
C GLN A 100 11.01 3.98 0.19
N PRO A 101 11.44 4.69 1.26
CA PRO A 101 10.95 4.64 2.64
C PRO A 101 9.81 5.63 2.94
N LYS A 102 9.45 6.50 1.98
CA LYS A 102 8.49 7.61 2.18
C LYS A 102 7.48 7.67 1.04
N ILE A 103 6.23 8.01 1.38
CA ILE A 103 5.16 8.22 0.40
C ILE A 103 5.18 9.68 -0.08
N PRO A 104 5.24 9.93 -1.40
CA PRO A 104 5.20 11.29 -1.92
C PRO A 104 3.82 11.92 -1.71
N ILE A 105 3.80 13.25 -1.52
CA ILE A 105 2.55 14.03 -1.41
C ILE A 105 2.09 14.40 -2.82
N THR A 106 1.76 13.39 -3.63
CA THR A 106 1.33 13.56 -5.02
C THR A 106 -0.03 12.93 -5.24
N ASP A 107 -0.91 13.66 -5.91
CA ASP A 107 -2.23 13.20 -6.30
C ASP A 107 -2.16 12.41 -7.62
N THR A 108 -1.72 11.15 -7.52
CA THR A 108 -1.66 10.20 -8.65
C THR A 108 -2.85 9.25 -8.65
N GLU A 109 -3.06 8.54 -9.76
CA GLU A 109 -4.12 7.52 -9.83
C GLU A 109 -3.90 6.41 -8.78
N GLU A 110 -2.64 6.02 -8.51
CA GLU A 110 -2.28 5.07 -7.45
C GLU A 110 -2.67 5.60 -6.06
N THR A 111 -2.31 6.85 -5.75
CA THR A 111 -2.68 7.48 -4.47
C THR A 111 -4.19 7.56 -4.32
N ARG A 112 -4.94 7.90 -5.37
CA ARG A 112 -6.41 7.94 -5.34
C ARG A 112 -7.03 6.54 -5.21
N PHE A 113 -6.41 5.52 -5.80
CA PHE A 113 -6.85 4.14 -5.64
C PHE A 113 -6.71 3.70 -4.18
N VAL A 114 -5.54 3.89 -3.59
CA VAL A 114 -5.28 3.59 -2.17
C VAL A 114 -6.20 4.40 -1.27
N LEU A 115 -6.37 5.70 -1.55
CA LEU A 115 -7.30 6.56 -0.81
C LEU A 115 -8.71 5.97 -0.80
N SER A 116 -9.18 5.47 -1.95
CA SER A 116 -10.50 4.87 -2.08
C SER A 116 -10.63 3.55 -1.32
N ILE A 117 -9.58 2.72 -1.32
CA ILE A 117 -9.53 1.49 -0.52
C ILE A 117 -9.60 1.79 0.98
N ILE A 118 -8.80 2.74 1.47
CA ILE A 118 -8.81 3.11 2.90
C ILE A 118 -10.14 3.77 3.27
N GLY A 119 -10.70 4.59 2.37
CA GLY A 119 -12.02 5.18 2.54
C GLY A 119 -13.14 4.14 2.64
N LEU A 120 -13.07 3.09 1.82
CA LEU A 120 -13.98 1.95 1.92
C LEU A 120 -13.85 1.24 3.27
N VAL A 121 -12.62 0.98 3.75
CA VAL A 121 -12.40 0.41 5.09
C VAL A 121 -13.00 1.30 6.18
N ALA A 122 -12.83 2.62 6.08
CA ALA A 122 -13.41 3.57 7.01
C ALA A 122 -14.94 3.45 7.07
N ASN A 123 -15.60 3.39 5.91
CA ASN A 123 -17.06 3.25 5.81
C ASN A 123 -17.54 1.89 6.35
N LEU A 124 -16.92 0.79 5.93
CA LEU A 124 -17.30 -0.56 6.38
C LEU A 124 -17.14 -0.70 7.90
N SER A 125 -16.20 0.02 8.51
CA SER A 125 -15.95 0.01 9.95
C SER A 125 -16.94 0.88 10.76
N THR A 126 -17.92 1.51 10.12
CA THR A 126 -18.98 2.26 10.83
C THR A 126 -20.02 1.34 11.47
N VAL A 127 -20.11 0.08 11.04
CA VAL A 127 -21.01 -0.94 11.61
C VAL A 127 -20.24 -2.04 12.33
N ASP A 128 -20.91 -2.76 13.25
CA ASP A 128 -20.28 -3.79 14.08
C ASP A 128 -19.72 -4.97 13.29
N ALA A 129 -20.42 -5.39 12.23
CA ALA A 129 -19.96 -6.50 11.39
C ALA A 129 -18.62 -6.18 10.71
N GLY A 130 -18.44 -4.97 10.19
CA GLY A 130 -17.17 -4.55 9.58
C GLY A 130 -16.07 -4.35 10.63
N ARG A 131 -16.38 -3.72 11.77
CA ARG A 131 -15.46 -3.63 12.90
C ARG A 131 -14.96 -5.00 13.35
N ARG A 132 -15.87 -5.97 13.46
CA ARG A 132 -15.56 -7.36 13.79
C ARG A 132 -14.65 -7.99 12.75
N PHE A 133 -14.95 -7.82 11.46
CA PHE A 133 -14.12 -8.34 10.38
C PHE A 133 -12.68 -7.83 10.46
N PHE A 134 -12.49 -6.50 10.49
CA PHE A 134 -11.17 -5.87 10.51
C PHE A 134 -10.39 -6.12 11.81
N SER A 135 -11.09 -6.39 12.92
CA SER A 135 -10.45 -6.60 14.22
C SER A 135 -10.15 -8.07 14.55
N GLN A 136 -10.91 -9.03 14.01
CA GLN A 136 -10.84 -10.42 14.46
C GLN A 136 -10.27 -11.37 13.41
N THR A 137 -10.52 -11.14 12.13
CA THR A 137 -10.05 -12.01 11.04
C THR A 137 -8.60 -11.73 10.66
N ASN A 138 -7.89 -12.73 10.13
CA ASN A 138 -6.50 -12.53 9.66
C ASN A 138 -6.45 -11.57 8.47
N SER A 139 -7.36 -11.72 7.49
CA SER A 139 -7.43 -10.83 6.32
C SER A 139 -7.72 -9.39 6.72
N GLY A 140 -8.69 -9.18 7.61
CA GLY A 140 -9.01 -7.86 8.15
C GLY A 140 -7.83 -7.21 8.89
N LYS A 141 -7.18 -7.95 9.80
CA LYS A 141 -6.00 -7.45 10.53
C LYS A 141 -4.84 -7.10 9.60
N ASN A 142 -4.63 -7.88 8.54
CA ASN A 142 -3.60 -7.59 7.54
C ASN A 142 -3.86 -6.25 6.84
N VAL A 143 -5.11 -5.97 6.44
CA VAL A 143 -5.50 -4.68 5.87
C VAL A 143 -5.19 -3.53 6.86
N ILE A 144 -5.57 -3.67 8.13
CA ILE A 144 -5.29 -2.64 9.15
C ILE A 144 -3.80 -2.42 9.36
N ARG A 145 -3.00 -3.50 9.41
CA ARG A 145 -1.53 -3.40 9.49
C ARG A 145 -0.96 -2.63 8.30
N LEU A 146 -1.42 -2.91 7.08
CA LEU A 146 -0.97 -2.21 5.87
C LEU A 146 -1.36 -0.73 5.87
N ILE A 147 -2.54 -0.38 6.40
CA ILE A 147 -2.96 1.02 6.60
C ILE A 147 -2.05 1.73 7.61
N ILE A 148 -1.68 1.08 8.71
CA ILE A 148 -0.71 1.63 9.68
C ILE A 148 0.64 1.89 8.99
N CYS A 149 1.16 0.93 8.21
CA CYS A 149 2.41 1.09 7.46
C CYS A 149 2.37 2.27 6.48
N ILE A 150 1.24 2.50 5.83
CA ILE A 150 1.04 3.67 4.95
C ILE A 150 1.06 4.95 5.80
N LEU A 151 0.26 5.00 6.86
CA LEU A 151 0.11 6.19 7.71
C LEU A 151 1.44 6.66 8.30
N ILE A 152 2.29 5.74 8.79
CA ILE A 152 3.59 6.10 9.37
C ILE A 152 4.59 6.66 8.35
N ARG A 153 4.39 6.40 7.05
CA ARG A 153 5.28 6.82 5.96
C ARG A 153 4.82 8.08 5.23
N ILE A 154 3.61 8.56 5.52
CA ILE A 154 3.14 9.84 5.01
C ILE A 154 3.83 10.95 5.83
N PRO A 155 4.51 11.92 5.19
CA PRO A 155 5.17 13.00 5.91
C PRO A 155 4.24 13.74 6.89
N SER A 156 4.77 14.04 8.07
CA SER A 156 4.16 14.99 9.02
C SER A 156 4.94 16.31 8.96
N PRO A 157 4.25 17.46 8.99
CA PRO A 157 2.82 17.65 8.78
C PRO A 157 2.45 17.56 7.29
N SER A 158 1.23 17.12 6.96
CA SER A 158 0.71 17.23 5.59
C SER A 158 -0.81 17.35 5.55
N ALA A 159 -1.32 18.24 4.71
CA ALA A 159 -2.73 18.34 4.32
C ALA A 159 -3.24 17.12 3.49
N ASN A 160 -2.57 15.96 3.63
CA ASN A 160 -2.78 14.82 2.76
C ASN A 160 -4.09 14.10 3.14
N GLN A 161 -5.03 14.06 2.19
CA GLN A 161 -6.31 13.36 2.34
C GLN A 161 -6.12 11.88 2.71
N LEU A 162 -5.05 11.24 2.24
CA LEU A 162 -4.70 9.87 2.58
C LEU A 162 -4.45 9.69 4.07
N LYS A 163 -3.85 10.70 4.72
CA LYS A 163 -3.59 10.70 6.16
C LYS A 163 -4.87 10.83 6.95
N LYS A 164 -5.73 11.79 6.58
CA LYS A 164 -7.05 12.00 7.20
C LYS A 164 -7.91 10.73 7.16
N ILE A 165 -8.02 10.09 6.00
CA ILE A 165 -8.86 8.90 5.87
C ILE A 165 -8.27 7.69 6.60
N SER A 166 -6.93 7.58 6.68
CA SER A 166 -6.25 6.54 7.45
C SER A 166 -6.56 6.67 8.94
N TYR A 167 -6.50 7.88 9.49
CA TYR A 167 -6.93 8.13 10.86
C TYR A 167 -8.40 7.77 11.10
N SER A 168 -9.30 8.14 10.18
CA SER A 168 -10.72 7.79 10.30
C SER A 168 -10.96 6.27 10.29
N ALA A 169 -10.27 5.53 9.42
CA ALA A 169 -10.37 4.07 9.35
C ALA A 169 -9.90 3.42 10.66
N LEU A 170 -8.71 3.80 11.13
CA LEU A 170 -8.14 3.27 12.38
C LEU A 170 -9.00 3.64 13.60
N TYR A 171 -9.55 4.85 13.64
CA TYR A 171 -10.45 5.28 14.70
C TYR A 171 -11.68 4.38 14.74
N ASN A 172 -12.38 4.18 13.61
CA ASN A 172 -13.58 3.35 13.55
C ASN A 172 -13.32 1.91 14.02
N VAL A 173 -12.19 1.32 13.62
CA VAL A 173 -11.80 -0.04 14.02
C VAL A 173 -11.39 -0.12 15.49
N SER A 174 -10.62 0.85 15.99
CA SER A 174 -10.13 0.87 17.38
C SER A 174 -11.27 0.89 18.40
N ASN A 175 -12.43 1.47 18.05
CA ASN A 175 -13.60 1.54 18.93
C ASN A 175 -14.33 0.19 19.12
N TYR A 176 -13.89 -0.89 18.47
CA TYR A 176 -14.57 -2.18 18.60
C TYR A 176 -14.25 -2.92 19.89
N THR A 177 -12.97 -3.17 20.16
CA THR A 177 -12.52 -3.89 21.36
C THR A 177 -11.22 -3.32 21.91
N VAL A 178 -11.00 -3.54 23.20
CA VAL A 178 -9.75 -3.18 23.88
C VAL A 178 -8.54 -3.90 23.25
N LYS A 179 -8.72 -5.16 22.83
CA LYS A 179 -7.69 -5.98 22.19
C LYS A 179 -7.18 -5.39 20.87
N ILE A 180 -8.07 -4.91 20.00
CA ILE A 180 -7.64 -4.33 18.72
C ILE A 180 -6.93 -2.99 18.91
N SER A 181 -7.37 -2.17 19.88
CA SER A 181 -6.66 -0.92 20.22
C SER A 181 -5.21 -1.20 20.65
N SER A 182 -5.01 -2.22 21.49
CA SER A 182 -3.66 -2.66 21.89
C SER A 182 -2.80 -3.14 20.71
N GLN A 183 -3.41 -3.68 19.64
CA GLN A 183 -2.70 -4.11 18.43
C GLN A 183 -2.38 -2.96 17.48
N ILE A 184 -3.18 -1.89 17.51
CA ILE A 184 -2.93 -0.68 16.71
C ILE A 184 -1.82 0.17 17.35
N ILE A 185 -1.73 0.20 18.69
CA ILE A 185 -0.71 0.98 19.42
C ILE A 185 0.70 0.49 19.04
N ASN A 186 1.45 1.38 18.39
CA ASN A 186 2.83 1.19 17.98
C ASN A 186 3.58 2.52 18.15
N ALA A 187 4.86 2.48 18.56
CA ALA A 187 5.63 3.68 18.88
C ALA A 187 5.77 4.66 17.70
N GLU A 188 5.98 4.15 16.48
CA GLU A 188 6.07 4.98 15.27
C GLU A 188 4.72 5.64 14.96
N LEU A 189 3.62 4.90 15.09
CA LEU A 189 2.28 5.44 14.91
C LEU A 189 1.97 6.55 15.94
N ILE A 190 2.27 6.33 17.22
CA ILE A 190 2.04 7.33 18.26
C ILE A 190 2.91 8.57 18.02
N THR A 191 4.16 8.38 17.57
CA THR A 191 5.04 9.50 17.19
C THR A 191 4.43 10.33 16.06
N VAL A 192 3.89 9.68 15.02
CA VAL A 192 3.24 10.37 13.89
C VAL A 192 1.99 11.11 14.35
N ILE A 193 1.10 10.46 15.09
CA ILE A 193 -0.09 11.09 15.70
C ILE A 193 0.32 12.34 16.50
N ASN A 194 1.33 12.22 17.35
CA ASN A 194 1.82 13.30 18.19
C ASN A 194 2.41 14.45 17.36
N ASN A 195 3.14 14.16 16.28
CA ASN A 195 3.66 15.19 15.37
C ASN A 195 2.55 15.95 14.64
N ASP A 196 1.46 15.27 14.25
CA ASP A 196 0.31 15.90 13.61
C ASP A 196 -0.60 16.64 14.61
N ILE A 197 -0.38 16.49 15.93
CA ILE A 197 -1.07 17.23 17.00
C ILE A 197 -0.28 18.43 17.51
N LYS A 198 1.05 18.28 17.70
CA LYS A 198 1.89 19.16 18.53
C LYS A 198 1.98 20.62 18.09
N ASP A 199 1.97 20.90 16.79
CA ASP A 199 2.18 22.28 16.32
C ASP A 199 0.86 22.94 15.94
N VAL A 200 0.29 23.69 16.89
CA VAL A 200 -0.97 24.42 16.68
C VAL A 200 -0.84 25.52 15.63
N ASN A 201 0.37 26.08 15.50
CA ASN A 201 0.69 27.23 14.66
C ASN A 201 1.22 26.83 13.28
N ASP A 202 1.48 25.54 13.04
CA ASP A 202 1.88 25.04 11.73
C ASP A 202 0.69 25.11 10.77
N THR A 203 0.71 26.11 9.91
CA THR A 203 -0.31 26.34 8.86
C THR A 203 -0.40 25.21 7.84
N ARG A 204 0.55 24.27 7.82
CA ARG A 204 0.51 23.05 6.99
C ARG A 204 -0.35 21.94 7.60
N ILE A 205 -0.71 22.05 8.87
CA ILE A 205 -1.64 21.13 9.54
C ILE A 205 -3.06 21.69 9.38
N GLU A 206 -3.84 21.09 8.50
CA GLU A 206 -5.27 21.42 8.40
C GLU A 206 -5.98 21.09 9.72
N PRO A 207 -6.89 21.94 10.22
CA PRO A 207 -7.65 21.70 11.45
C PRO A 207 -8.31 20.30 11.49
N ASP A 208 -8.82 19.84 10.35
CA ASP A 208 -9.44 18.53 10.20
C ASP A 208 -8.46 17.39 10.46
N LEU A 209 -7.21 17.49 9.99
CA LEU A 209 -6.20 16.45 10.22
C LEU A 209 -5.92 16.29 11.72
N ARG A 210 -5.75 17.40 12.42
CA ARG A 210 -5.52 17.40 13.87
C ARG A 210 -6.69 16.78 14.61
N PHE A 211 -7.92 17.10 14.20
CA PHE A 211 -9.13 16.50 14.76
C PHE A 211 -9.16 14.98 14.59
N PHE A 212 -8.85 14.46 13.40
CA PHE A 212 -8.80 13.01 13.17
C PHE A 212 -7.68 12.32 13.96
N ALA A 213 -6.50 12.95 14.06
CA ALA A 213 -5.38 12.44 14.86
C ALA A 213 -5.74 12.38 16.36
N LEU A 214 -6.37 13.44 16.90
CA LEU A 214 -6.85 13.49 18.28
C LEU A 214 -7.93 12.44 18.55
N LYS A 215 -8.88 12.24 17.63
CA LYS A 215 -9.91 11.20 17.74
C LYS A 215 -9.30 9.81 17.86
N LEU A 216 -8.35 9.48 16.99
CA LEU A 216 -7.65 8.20 17.07
C LEU A 216 -6.86 8.10 18.38
N LEU A 217 -6.13 9.14 18.78
CA LEU A 217 -5.37 9.11 20.03
C LEU A 217 -6.29 8.85 21.24
N GLN A 218 -7.43 9.54 21.30
CA GLN A 218 -8.43 9.37 22.35
C GLN A 218 -8.95 7.93 22.39
N SER A 219 -9.31 7.34 21.25
CA SER A 219 -9.84 5.97 21.21
C SER A 219 -8.79 4.93 21.62
N LEU A 220 -7.52 5.14 21.25
CA LEU A 220 -6.42 4.27 21.68
C LEU A 220 -6.16 4.40 23.18
N ILE A 221 -6.11 5.61 23.74
CA ILE A 221 -5.91 5.85 25.18
C ILE A 221 -7.04 5.24 26.01
N ARG A 222 -8.29 5.43 25.59
CA ARG A 222 -9.47 4.87 26.28
C ARG A 222 -9.39 3.35 26.45
N ASN A 223 -8.71 2.68 25.53
CA ASN A 223 -8.67 1.24 25.42
C ASN A 223 -7.29 0.64 25.79
N VAL A 224 -6.45 1.38 26.52
CA VAL A 224 -5.18 0.86 27.04
C VAL A 224 -5.46 -0.17 28.13
N CYS A 225 -4.99 -1.40 27.93
CA CYS A 225 -5.20 -2.48 28.90
C CYS A 225 -3.94 -3.28 29.24
N ASN A 226 -2.78 -2.88 28.74
CA ASN A 226 -1.53 -3.55 29.04
C ASN A 226 -0.40 -2.53 29.22
N LYS A 227 0.61 -2.93 30.01
CA LYS A 227 1.75 -2.09 30.39
C LYS A 227 2.55 -1.60 29.18
N ALA A 228 2.78 -2.45 28.19
CA ALA A 228 3.55 -2.08 27.00
C ALA A 228 2.87 -0.95 26.20
N ALA A 229 1.56 -1.05 25.98
CA ALA A 229 0.78 -0.01 25.31
C ALA A 229 0.78 1.31 26.10
N TYR A 230 0.69 1.24 27.43
CA TYR A 230 0.80 2.40 28.30
C TYR A 230 2.17 3.08 28.20
N GLU A 231 3.26 2.31 28.27
CA GLU A 231 4.64 2.82 28.16
C GLU A 231 4.89 3.47 26.79
N ILE A 232 4.38 2.88 25.71
CA ILE A 232 4.47 3.48 24.37
C ILE A 232 3.78 4.84 24.35
N LEU A 233 2.57 4.96 24.90
CA LEU A 233 1.85 6.24 24.94
C LEU A 233 2.58 7.26 25.82
N LEU A 234 3.03 6.87 27.01
CA LEU A 234 3.73 7.74 27.94
C LEU A 234 5.01 8.32 27.34
N ASN A 235 5.77 7.50 26.60
CA ASN A 235 7.06 7.91 26.04
C ASN A 235 6.93 8.75 24.76
N ASN A 236 5.83 8.64 24.03
CA ASN A 236 5.70 9.24 22.69
C ASN A 236 4.68 10.38 22.63
N VAL A 237 3.71 10.46 23.55
CA VAL A 237 2.73 11.56 23.59
C VAL A 237 3.30 12.70 24.42
N SER A 238 3.47 13.88 23.81
CA SER A 238 3.83 15.11 24.54
C SER A 238 2.85 16.20 24.15
N ILE A 239 1.63 16.10 24.66
CA ILE A 239 0.61 17.14 24.48
C ILE A 239 0.95 18.27 25.44
N LYS A 240 1.46 19.38 24.90
CA LYS A 240 1.44 20.65 25.62
C LYS A 240 0.01 21.18 25.52
N ILE A 241 -0.76 21.01 26.59
CA ILE A 241 -2.06 21.68 26.73
C ILE A 241 -1.71 23.16 26.91
N PHE A 242 -2.03 23.98 25.92
CA PHE A 242 -2.00 25.44 26.03
C PHE A 242 -3.35 25.92 26.53
#